data_AF-A0A3Q2U870-F1
#
_entry.id   AF-A0A3Q2U870-F1
#
_cell.length_a   1.000
_cell.length_b   1.000
_cell.length_c   1.000
_cell.angle_alpha   90.00
_cell.angle_beta   90.00
_cell.angle_gamma   90.00
#
_symmetry.space_group_name_H-M   'P 1'
#
loop_
_entity.id
_entity.type
_entity.pdbx_description
1 polymer ?
#
loop_
_entity_poly.entity_id
_entity_poly.type
_entity_poly.pdbx_seq_one_letter_code
_entity_poly.pdbx_strand_id
1 'polypeptide(L)'
;VVAQKRSFEQQSWTDDLPLCQMCGVGTAPNCVYSPDGKGTQSHPMEDRHLRLRGEEGCFLYAVFNGYDGNRVADFAAQCLTAELLLGQLNSSHTDNDVRRILIQAFDAVEKSYFSTIDEALARKAHLSNYVMPHNESQKVQERLKELEQEVSGGATAVVALILSNKLYIANVEIILKQLLLFKSSYLGVDLKSKCNKYKYAATAKPIMAEPEIPGSHSLDNVTGFLLLMSEGLINALESAHGPEQVNQEIVAMVAAELAQQSSLEAVAQSVVERVKRLHHDVFASGRQRAAYCSGHEDMTLLIRTINYPRLKPTSALLSGGRIYPVSVPYSNSQSTSKTSVTLSLVMPSQGTLTNGTNTASTLEEGTPTPGSQSPTATLQSTNTQTQSSSSSSGDGSLFRQRGSQAAQPDETGRVPPYVDFSQFYRLKMTTPVVFE
;
A
#
# COMPACT_ATOMS: atom_id res chain seq x y z
N VAL A 1 -15.93 18.92 -36.42
CA VAL A 1 -14.50 19.18 -36.18
C VAL A 1 -14.41 19.92 -34.85
N VAL A 2 -14.40 19.16 -33.74
CA VAL A 2 -14.32 19.73 -32.39
C VAL A 2 -12.83 19.92 -32.11
N ALA A 3 -12.42 21.17 -32.03
CA ALA A 3 -11.04 21.56 -31.73
C ALA A 3 -10.70 21.08 -30.31
N GLN A 4 -9.87 20.05 -30.26
CA GLN A 4 -9.26 19.54 -29.04
C GLN A 4 -8.26 20.61 -28.58
N LYS A 5 -8.64 21.35 -27.54
CA LYS A 5 -7.81 22.33 -26.85
C LYS A 5 -6.70 21.56 -26.13
N ARG A 6 -5.65 21.16 -26.86
CA ARG A 6 -4.39 20.71 -26.26
C ARG A 6 -3.84 21.90 -25.50
N SER A 7 -3.88 21.82 -24.18
CA SER A 7 -3.01 22.61 -23.31
C SER A 7 -1.58 22.39 -23.77
N PHE A 8 -0.96 23.42 -24.34
CA PHE A 8 0.49 23.48 -24.50
C PHE A 8 1.08 23.59 -23.09
N GLU A 9 1.24 22.45 -22.41
CA GLU A 9 2.22 22.35 -21.34
C GLU A 9 3.59 22.63 -21.98
N GLN A 10 4.40 23.49 -21.35
CA GLN A 10 5.75 23.79 -21.83
C GLN A 10 6.51 22.47 -21.98
N GLN A 11 6.90 22.15 -23.22
CA GLN A 11 7.71 20.98 -23.52
C GLN A 11 9.00 21.08 -22.72
N SER A 12 9.23 20.10 -21.83
CA SER A 12 10.40 20.11 -20.95
C SER A 12 11.59 19.59 -21.74
N TRP A 13 12.77 20.17 -21.55
CA TRP A 13 14.00 19.64 -22.17
C TRP A 13 14.30 18.19 -21.73
N THR A 14 13.76 17.78 -20.57
CA THR A 14 13.87 16.40 -20.08
C THR A 14 13.10 15.39 -20.93
N ASP A 15 12.14 15.84 -21.76
CA ASP A 15 11.34 14.97 -22.62
C ASP A 15 12.16 14.37 -23.76
N ASP A 16 13.27 15.03 -24.13
CA ASP A 16 14.19 14.57 -25.17
C ASP A 16 15.18 13.50 -24.65
N LEU A 17 15.22 13.25 -23.34
CA LEU A 17 16.12 12.28 -22.74
C LEU A 17 15.59 10.84 -22.89
N PRO A 18 16.48 9.85 -23.11
CA PRO A 18 16.04 8.48 -23.33
C PRO A 18 15.45 7.87 -22.05
N LEU A 19 14.26 7.29 -22.19
CA LEU A 19 13.55 6.65 -21.09
C LEU A 19 14.06 5.22 -20.83
N CYS A 20 14.02 4.79 -19.57
CA CYS A 20 14.33 3.42 -19.18
C CYS A 20 13.16 2.48 -19.48
N GLN A 21 13.35 1.53 -20.41
CA GLN A 21 12.32 0.52 -20.78
C GLN A 21 12.11 -0.58 -19.72
N MET A 22 13.00 -0.69 -18.74
CA MET A 22 12.91 -1.70 -17.68
C MET A 22 12.17 -1.19 -16.44
N CYS A 23 11.39 -0.13 -16.60
CA CYS A 23 10.54 0.39 -15.54
C CYS A 23 9.13 0.72 -16.07
N GLY A 24 8.16 0.72 -15.17
CA GLY A 24 6.79 1.16 -15.44
C GLY A 24 6.32 2.10 -14.35
N VAL A 25 5.45 3.04 -14.70
CA VAL A 25 4.88 4.01 -13.76
C VAL A 25 3.36 3.96 -13.86
N GLY A 26 2.71 3.97 -12.70
CA GLY A 26 1.27 4.10 -12.55
C GLY A 26 0.95 5.32 -11.72
N THR A 27 -0.11 6.03 -12.08
CA THR A 27 -0.50 7.27 -11.42
C THR A 27 -2.02 7.36 -11.23
N ALA A 28 -2.48 8.03 -10.19
CA ALA A 28 -3.86 8.45 -10.02
C ALA A 28 -3.92 9.84 -9.38
N PRO A 29 -4.81 10.74 -9.85
CA PRO A 29 -4.98 12.04 -9.23
C PRO A 29 -5.66 11.89 -7.86
N ASN A 30 -5.46 12.89 -7.02
CA ASN A 30 -6.20 13.10 -5.78
C ASN A 30 -7.71 13.07 -6.02
N CYS A 31 -8.42 12.68 -4.97
CA CYS A 31 -9.86 12.52 -5.02
C CYS A 31 -10.46 12.75 -3.65
N VAL A 32 -11.54 13.53 -3.60
CA VAL A 32 -12.42 13.66 -2.44
C VAL A 32 -13.76 13.03 -2.80
N TYR A 33 -14.28 12.19 -1.91
CA TYR A 33 -15.55 11.52 -2.13
C TYR A 33 -16.69 12.35 -1.54
N SER A 34 -17.74 12.56 -2.35
CA SER A 34 -18.99 13.14 -1.89
C SER A 34 -19.87 12.10 -1.17
N PRO A 35 -20.89 12.53 -0.40
CA PRO A 35 -21.78 11.62 0.32
C PRO A 35 -22.53 10.60 -0.56
N ASP A 36 -22.66 10.87 -1.87
CA ASP A 36 -23.21 9.95 -2.86
C ASP A 36 -22.19 8.90 -3.35
N GLY A 37 -20.97 8.90 -2.80
CA GLY A 37 -19.89 7.99 -3.16
C GLY A 37 -19.15 8.35 -4.44
N LYS A 38 -19.43 9.49 -5.08
CA LYS A 38 -18.70 9.92 -6.26
C LYS A 38 -17.40 10.61 -5.88
N GLY A 39 -16.34 10.35 -6.65
CA GLY A 39 -15.06 11.01 -6.49
C GLY A 39 -14.93 12.25 -7.36
N THR A 40 -14.45 13.35 -6.78
CA THR A 40 -14.05 14.56 -7.49
C THR A 40 -12.63 14.94 -7.15
N GLN A 41 -11.85 15.35 -8.14
CA GLN A 41 -10.51 15.89 -7.95
C GLN A 41 -10.57 17.22 -7.20
N SER A 42 -9.77 17.40 -6.14
CA SER A 42 -9.71 18.62 -5.34
C SER A 42 -8.69 19.63 -5.88
N HIS A 43 -7.54 19.16 -6.38
CA HIS A 43 -6.49 20.00 -6.96
C HIS A 43 -5.85 19.35 -8.20
N PRO A 44 -5.14 20.09 -9.07
CA PRO A 44 -4.34 19.50 -10.15
C PRO A 44 -3.30 18.50 -9.61
N MET A 45 -2.79 17.60 -10.47
CA MET A 45 -1.78 16.63 -10.04
C MET A 45 -0.43 17.30 -9.75
N GLU A 46 0.00 17.19 -8.50
CA GLU A 46 1.22 17.78 -7.93
C GLU A 46 2.38 16.80 -7.91
N ASP A 47 2.09 15.49 -7.89
CA ASP A 47 3.08 14.42 -8.05
C ASP A 47 3.83 14.50 -9.40
N ARG A 48 5.14 14.23 -9.36
CA ARG A 48 6.00 14.07 -10.56
C ARG A 48 6.89 12.84 -10.46
N HIS A 49 7.40 12.35 -11.58
CA HIS A 49 8.30 11.20 -11.59
C HIS A 49 9.33 11.28 -12.72
N LEU A 50 10.47 10.62 -12.52
CA LEU A 50 11.54 10.48 -13.51
C LEU A 50 11.86 9.01 -13.73
N ARG A 51 12.18 8.67 -14.98
CA ARG A 51 12.62 7.32 -15.38
C ARG A 51 13.62 7.33 -16.52
N LEU A 52 14.73 8.00 -16.27
CA LEU A 52 15.70 8.36 -17.29
C LEU A 52 16.84 7.33 -17.36
N ARG A 53 17.33 7.12 -18.57
CA ARG A 53 18.55 6.36 -18.85
C ARG A 53 19.66 7.37 -19.17
N GLY A 54 20.68 7.42 -18.32
CA GLY A 54 21.89 8.18 -18.60
C GLY A 54 22.88 7.41 -19.48
N GLU A 55 24.05 8.01 -19.65
CA GLU A 55 25.20 7.39 -20.32
C GLU A 55 25.88 6.35 -19.41
N GLU A 56 26.76 5.51 -19.98
CA GLU A 56 27.58 4.52 -19.24
C GLU A 56 26.81 3.54 -18.32
N GLY A 57 25.53 3.27 -18.61
CA GLY A 57 24.71 2.39 -17.77
C GLY A 57 24.23 3.04 -16.47
N CYS A 58 24.23 4.37 -16.41
CA CYS A 58 23.56 5.17 -15.39
C CYS A 58 22.03 5.15 -15.61
N PHE A 59 21.25 4.98 -14.53
CA PHE A 59 19.80 5.09 -14.56
C PHE A 59 19.31 5.93 -13.39
N LEU A 60 18.44 6.90 -13.68
CA LEU A 60 17.88 7.80 -12.68
C LEU A 60 16.36 7.59 -12.60
N TYR A 61 15.90 7.25 -11.41
CA TYR A 61 14.48 7.13 -11.08
C TYR A 61 14.15 8.08 -9.96
N ALA A 62 13.02 8.75 -10.04
CA ALA A 62 12.55 9.58 -8.94
C ALA A 62 11.03 9.62 -8.87
N VAL A 63 10.51 9.82 -7.67
CA VAL A 63 9.12 10.20 -7.40
C VAL A 63 9.15 11.43 -6.52
N PHE A 64 8.44 12.46 -6.94
CA PHE A 64 8.27 13.73 -6.24
C PHE A 64 6.82 13.84 -5.81
N ASN A 65 6.59 14.18 -4.55
CA ASN A 65 5.27 14.51 -4.04
C ASN A 65 5.23 16.00 -3.73
N GLY A 66 4.53 16.75 -4.58
CA GLY A 66 4.35 18.19 -4.46
C GLY A 66 3.17 18.53 -3.55
N TYR A 67 3.21 19.71 -2.94
CA TYR A 67 2.09 20.29 -2.20
C TYR A 67 2.04 21.80 -2.42
N ASP A 68 0.85 22.39 -2.30
CA ASP A 68 0.58 23.81 -2.59
C ASP A 68 0.98 24.20 -4.03
N GLY A 69 0.73 23.30 -4.98
CA GLY A 69 1.05 23.43 -6.40
C GLY A 69 2.17 22.50 -6.88
N ASN A 70 2.19 22.25 -8.18
CA ASN A 70 3.17 21.35 -8.82
C ASN A 70 4.52 22.00 -9.15
N ARG A 71 4.66 23.32 -8.96
CA ARG A 71 5.82 24.09 -9.45
C ARG A 71 7.15 23.65 -8.85
N VAL A 72 7.19 23.31 -7.56
CA VAL A 72 8.42 22.84 -6.90
C VAL A 72 8.81 21.46 -7.40
N ALA A 73 7.83 20.55 -7.51
CA ALA A 73 8.06 19.20 -8.01
C ALA A 73 8.55 19.21 -9.47
N ASP A 74 7.94 20.04 -10.33
CA ASP A 74 8.36 20.21 -11.73
C ASP A 74 9.78 20.81 -11.83
N PHE A 75 10.08 21.84 -11.03
CA PHE A 75 11.40 22.46 -11.00
C PHE A 75 12.47 21.48 -10.51
N ALA A 76 12.20 20.78 -9.41
CA ALA A 76 13.11 19.79 -8.83
C ALA A 76 13.39 18.66 -9.81
N ALA A 77 12.36 18.15 -10.50
CA ALA A 77 12.52 17.10 -11.51
C ALA A 77 13.46 17.54 -12.65
N GLN A 78 13.30 18.76 -13.17
CA GLN A 78 14.15 19.29 -14.24
C GLN A 78 15.56 19.58 -13.74
N CYS A 79 15.71 20.33 -12.65
CA CYS A 79 17.01 20.76 -12.15
C CYS A 79 17.85 19.57 -11.67
N LEU A 80 17.25 18.62 -10.95
CA LEU A 80 17.96 17.42 -10.50
C LEU A 80 18.43 16.57 -11.70
N THR A 81 17.64 16.51 -12.77
CA THR A 81 18.05 15.83 -14.00
C THR A 81 19.29 16.48 -14.62
N ALA A 82 19.34 17.82 -14.68
CA ALA A 82 20.49 18.55 -15.19
C ALA A 82 21.76 18.36 -14.33
N GLU A 83 21.60 18.35 -13.00
CA GLU A 83 22.70 18.22 -12.05
C GLU A 83 23.28 16.80 -11.97
N LEU A 84 22.56 15.78 -12.45
CA LEU A 84 23.02 14.38 -12.37
C LEU A 84 23.38 13.77 -13.73
N LEU A 85 22.64 14.09 -14.80
CA LEU A 85 22.78 13.41 -16.09
C LEU A 85 23.60 14.17 -17.14
N LEU A 86 24.00 15.42 -16.89
CA LEU A 86 24.79 16.22 -17.83
C LEU A 86 26.30 16.16 -17.52
N GLY A 87 26.81 14.94 -17.32
CA GLY A 87 28.25 14.65 -17.20
C GLY A 87 28.81 14.65 -15.78
N GLN A 88 27.98 14.83 -14.74
CA GLN A 88 28.42 14.82 -13.35
C GLN A 88 28.68 13.40 -12.83
N LEU A 89 28.04 12.38 -13.40
CA LEU A 89 28.20 10.97 -13.01
C LEU A 89 28.96 10.19 -14.08
N ASN A 90 29.97 9.43 -13.64
CA ASN A 90 30.72 8.49 -14.46
C ASN A 90 30.86 7.14 -13.74
N SER A 91 31.12 6.08 -14.50
CA SER A 91 31.28 4.72 -13.98
C SER A 91 32.49 4.51 -13.05
N SER A 92 33.46 5.44 -13.06
CA SER A 92 34.69 5.38 -12.25
C SER A 92 34.56 5.98 -10.85
N HIS A 93 33.43 6.62 -10.54
CA HIS A 93 33.21 7.24 -9.24
C HIS A 93 33.13 6.24 -8.10
N THR A 94 33.73 6.62 -6.96
CA THR A 94 33.59 5.86 -5.72
C THR A 94 32.24 6.13 -5.06
N ASP A 95 31.84 5.29 -4.10
CA ASP A 95 30.58 5.49 -3.38
C ASP A 95 30.53 6.84 -2.64
N ASN A 96 31.68 7.34 -2.19
CA ASN A 96 31.80 8.67 -1.58
C ASN A 96 31.64 9.80 -2.60
N ASP A 97 32.14 9.63 -3.82
CA ASP A 97 31.97 10.60 -4.90
C ASP A 97 30.50 10.71 -5.30
N VAL A 98 29.84 9.57 -5.52
CA VAL A 98 28.40 9.53 -5.85
C VAL A 98 27.58 10.15 -4.72
N ARG A 99 27.87 9.84 -3.45
CA ARG A 99 27.21 10.47 -2.30
C ARG A 99 27.37 11.99 -2.30
N ARG A 100 28.59 12.48 -2.55
CA ARG A 100 28.89 13.92 -2.61
C ARG A 100 28.15 14.60 -3.76
N ILE A 101 28.14 13.99 -4.94
CA ILE A 101 27.46 14.52 -6.13
C ILE A 101 25.95 14.61 -5.87
N LEU A 102 25.34 13.59 -5.29
CA LEU A 102 23.92 13.62 -4.91
C LEU A 102 23.63 14.76 -3.94
N ILE A 103 24.40 14.91 -2.86
CA ILE A 103 24.22 16.02 -1.90
C ILE A 103 24.35 17.38 -2.59
N GLN A 104 25.35 17.55 -3.46
CA GLN A 104 25.56 18.78 -4.21
C GLN A 104 24.41 19.07 -5.18
N ALA A 105 23.86 18.06 -5.84
CA ALA A 105 22.72 18.22 -6.73
C ALA A 105 21.47 18.71 -5.98
N PHE A 106 21.17 18.15 -4.80
CA PHE A 106 20.04 18.61 -3.98
C PHE A 106 20.25 20.03 -3.44
N ASP A 107 21.47 20.36 -2.97
CA ASP A 107 21.83 21.72 -2.53
C ASP A 107 21.72 22.74 -3.69
N ALA A 108 22.14 22.36 -4.91
CA ALA A 108 22.00 23.18 -6.10
C ALA A 108 20.53 23.39 -6.49
N VAL A 109 19.70 22.35 -6.42
CA VAL A 109 18.24 22.43 -6.66
C VAL A 109 17.58 23.39 -5.68
N GLU A 110 17.84 23.24 -4.37
CA GLU A 110 17.27 24.11 -3.33
C GLU A 110 17.65 25.58 -3.58
N LYS A 111 18.95 25.86 -3.73
CA LYS A 111 19.46 27.22 -3.95
C LYS A 111 18.91 27.84 -5.23
N SER A 112 18.88 27.07 -6.32
CA SER A 112 18.38 27.54 -7.61
C SER A 112 16.88 27.84 -7.53
N TYR A 113 16.09 27.01 -6.83
CA TYR A 113 14.66 27.26 -6.63
C TYR A 113 14.42 28.55 -5.85
N PHE A 114 15.10 28.76 -4.72
CA PHE A 114 14.96 30.00 -3.93
C PHE A 114 15.32 31.23 -4.76
N SER A 115 16.37 31.15 -5.58
CA SER A 115 16.72 32.24 -6.51
C SER A 115 15.60 32.57 -7.50
N THR A 116 14.75 31.61 -7.88
CA THR A 116 13.61 31.88 -8.78
C THR A 116 12.47 32.65 -8.13
N ILE A 117 12.31 32.53 -6.80
CA ILE A 117 11.21 33.16 -6.05
C ILE A 117 11.65 34.41 -5.27
N ASP A 118 12.95 34.72 -5.21
CA ASP A 118 13.50 35.86 -4.46
C ASP A 118 12.83 37.20 -4.83
N GLU A 119 12.64 37.48 -6.12
CA GLU A 119 11.98 38.73 -6.55
C GLU A 119 10.49 38.75 -6.19
N ALA A 120 9.81 37.61 -6.28
CA ALA A 120 8.41 37.48 -5.87
C ALA A 120 8.25 37.68 -4.36
N LEU A 121 9.16 37.12 -3.54
CA LEU A 121 9.20 37.32 -2.10
C LEU A 121 9.44 38.78 -1.72
N ALA A 122 10.39 39.46 -2.39
CA ALA A 122 10.65 40.88 -2.18
C ALA A 122 9.43 41.75 -2.50
N ARG A 123 8.77 41.50 -3.65
CA ARG A 123 7.54 42.20 -4.06
C ARG A 123 6.39 41.94 -3.08
N LYS A 124 6.22 40.70 -2.62
CA LYS A 124 5.21 40.30 -1.62
C LYS A 124 5.43 41.04 -0.30
N ALA A 125 6.66 41.08 0.21
CA ALA A 125 7.00 41.80 1.44
C ALA A 125 6.73 43.31 1.31
N HIS A 126 7.09 43.91 0.17
CA HIS A 126 6.79 45.30 -0.12
C HIS A 126 5.28 45.56 -0.11
N LEU A 127 4.50 44.79 -0.88
CA LEU A 127 3.04 44.95 -0.97
C LEU A 127 2.34 44.69 0.37
N SER A 128 2.79 43.70 1.16
CA SER A 128 2.23 43.41 2.47
C SER A 128 2.39 44.59 3.45
N ASN A 129 3.45 45.38 3.33
CA ASN A 129 3.65 46.58 4.15
C ASN A 129 2.71 47.73 3.75
N TYR A 130 2.21 47.76 2.50
CA TYR A 130 1.25 48.76 2.03
C TYR A 130 -0.19 48.47 2.47
N VAL A 131 -0.50 47.23 2.86
CA VAL A 131 -1.84 46.84 3.36
C VAL A 131 -1.97 47.31 4.81
N MET A 132 -2.22 48.60 5.00
CA MET A 132 -2.70 49.17 6.27
C MET A 132 -4.23 48.97 6.38
N PRO A 133 -4.81 48.88 7.59
CA PRO A 133 -6.19 48.40 7.83
C PRO A 133 -7.33 49.23 7.19
N HIS A 134 -7.04 50.35 6.53
CA HIS A 134 -8.05 51.36 6.22
C HIS A 134 -8.18 51.75 4.74
N ASN A 135 -7.39 51.16 3.83
CA ASN A 135 -7.54 51.43 2.39
C ASN A 135 -7.19 50.19 1.54
N GLU A 136 -8.12 49.24 1.48
CA GLU A 136 -7.98 48.00 0.74
C GLU A 136 -8.28 48.21 -0.75
N SER A 137 -7.25 48.44 -1.55
CA SER A 137 -7.41 48.31 -3.00
C SER A 137 -7.56 46.82 -3.33
N GLN A 138 -8.71 46.41 -3.87
CA GLN A 138 -8.94 45.04 -4.37
C GLN A 138 -7.79 44.56 -5.28
N LYS A 139 -7.23 45.48 -6.08
CA LYS A 139 -6.07 45.22 -6.95
C LYS A 139 -4.80 44.81 -6.19
N VAL A 140 -4.57 45.38 -4.99
CA VAL A 140 -3.44 45.01 -4.14
C VAL A 140 -3.67 43.63 -3.51
N GLN A 141 -4.89 43.33 -3.09
CA GLN A 141 -5.25 42.00 -2.55
C GLN A 141 -5.14 40.90 -3.63
N GLU A 142 -5.65 41.16 -4.83
CA GLU A 142 -5.51 40.25 -5.98
C GLU A 142 -4.03 40.00 -6.30
N ARG A 143 -3.22 41.07 -6.36
CA ARG A 143 -1.80 40.93 -6.65
C ARG A 143 -1.03 40.19 -5.54
N LEU A 144 -1.43 40.38 -4.28
CA LEU A 144 -0.86 39.65 -3.16
C LEU A 144 -1.21 38.15 -3.23
N LYS A 145 -2.45 37.82 -3.63
CA LYS A 145 -2.89 36.43 -3.84
C LYS A 145 -2.12 35.75 -4.99
N GLU A 146 -1.87 36.46 -6.09
CA GLU A 146 -1.04 35.96 -7.18
C GLU A 146 0.40 35.70 -6.71
N LEU A 147 0.99 36.62 -5.95
CA LEU A 147 2.33 36.45 -5.38
C LEU A 147 2.39 35.34 -4.33
N GLU A 148 1.33 35.14 -3.54
CA GLU A 148 1.22 33.99 -2.63
C GLU A 148 1.30 32.69 -3.43
N GLN A 149 0.48 32.54 -4.47
CA GLN A 149 0.55 31.37 -5.36
C GLN A 149 1.91 31.24 -6.08
N GLU A 150 2.63 32.35 -6.27
CA GLU A 150 3.95 32.36 -6.89
C GLU A 150 5.08 31.88 -5.94
N VAL A 151 4.93 32.06 -4.63
CA VAL A 151 5.97 31.69 -3.64
C VAL A 151 5.61 30.47 -2.81
N SER A 152 4.33 30.10 -2.79
CA SER A 152 3.86 28.88 -2.13
C SER A 152 4.19 27.65 -2.96
N GLY A 153 4.44 26.55 -2.25
CA GLY A 153 4.76 25.27 -2.84
C GLY A 153 5.89 24.58 -2.10
N GLY A 154 5.84 23.26 -2.07
CA GLY A 154 6.96 22.43 -1.65
C GLY A 154 6.91 21.08 -2.36
N ALA A 155 7.99 20.31 -2.21
CA ALA A 155 8.02 18.96 -2.73
C ALA A 155 8.92 18.09 -1.86
N THR A 156 8.45 16.88 -1.60
CA THR A 156 9.30 15.78 -1.10
C THR A 156 9.79 14.96 -2.29
N ALA A 157 10.95 14.31 -2.16
CA ALA A 157 11.56 13.61 -3.27
C ALA A 157 12.28 12.33 -2.83
N VAL A 158 12.02 11.25 -3.55
CA VAL A 158 12.82 10.03 -3.49
C VAL A 158 13.47 9.76 -4.80
N VAL A 159 14.78 9.54 -4.75
CA VAL A 159 15.62 9.38 -5.92
C VAL A 159 16.39 8.07 -5.77
N ALA A 160 16.29 7.21 -6.79
CA ALA A 160 17.10 6.02 -6.92
C ALA A 160 18.01 6.16 -8.15
N LEU A 161 19.31 6.05 -7.90
CA LEU A 161 20.34 6.08 -8.92
C LEU A 161 20.96 4.69 -9.03
N ILE A 162 20.98 4.12 -10.24
CA ILE A 162 21.73 2.89 -10.52
C ILE A 162 22.94 3.26 -11.38
N LEU A 163 24.14 2.99 -10.88
CA LEU A 163 25.40 3.27 -11.56
C LEU A 163 26.34 2.08 -11.36
N SER A 164 26.92 1.55 -12.45
CA SER A 164 27.83 0.40 -12.39
C SER A 164 27.28 -0.80 -11.58
N ASN A 165 26.01 -1.13 -11.77
CA ASN A 165 25.26 -2.17 -11.04
C ASN A 165 25.16 -1.96 -9.51
N LYS A 166 25.42 -0.74 -9.03
CA LYS A 166 25.17 -0.32 -7.64
C LYS A 166 23.97 0.60 -7.58
N LEU A 167 23.13 0.39 -6.58
CA LEU A 167 21.96 1.21 -6.26
C LEU A 167 22.30 2.19 -5.14
N TYR A 168 22.04 3.47 -5.40
CA TYR A 168 22.12 4.58 -4.46
C TYR A 168 20.72 5.16 -4.29
N ILE A 169 20.37 5.53 -3.06
CA ILE A 169 19.07 6.11 -2.73
C ILE A 169 19.34 7.45 -2.07
N ALA A 170 18.67 8.50 -2.52
CA ALA A 170 18.68 9.81 -1.89
C ALA A 170 17.24 10.21 -1.59
N ASN A 171 16.96 10.58 -0.34
CA ASN A 171 15.63 10.94 0.11
C ASN A 171 15.63 12.30 0.80
N VAL A 172 14.77 13.22 0.36
CA VAL A 172 14.54 14.51 0.99
C VAL A 172 13.17 14.55 1.64
N GLU A 173 13.17 14.90 2.93
CA GLU A 173 12.05 14.91 3.85
C GLU A 173 11.48 13.55 4.28
N ILE A 174 10.85 13.63 5.45
CA ILE A 174 10.50 12.56 6.36
C ILE A 174 9.15 12.01 5.92
N ILE A 175 9.11 10.74 5.55
CA ILE A 175 7.98 9.81 5.39
C ILE A 175 8.20 9.08 4.07
N LEU A 176 9.21 8.21 4.05
CA LEU A 176 9.20 7.11 3.10
C LEU A 176 9.35 5.81 3.83
N LYS A 177 8.20 5.15 3.91
CA LYS A 177 8.12 3.72 4.13
C LYS A 177 8.61 3.05 2.86
N GLN A 178 9.90 2.70 2.92
CA GLN A 178 10.47 1.48 2.39
C GLN A 178 10.64 1.36 0.87
N LEU A 179 11.90 1.37 0.45
CA LEU A 179 12.34 0.71 -0.76
C LEU A 179 12.35 -0.82 -0.51
N LEU A 180 11.54 -1.56 -1.26
CA LEU A 180 11.55 -3.03 -1.23
C LEU A 180 12.39 -3.55 -2.39
N LEU A 181 13.54 -4.12 -2.07
CA LEU A 181 14.27 -4.98 -2.98
C LEU A 181 13.84 -6.42 -2.68
N PHE A 182 12.92 -6.93 -3.51
CA PHE A 182 12.41 -8.29 -3.34
C PHE A 182 13.42 -9.29 -3.93
N LYS A 183 14.12 -10.08 -3.11
CA LYS A 183 14.96 -11.17 -3.62
C LYS A 183 14.09 -12.42 -3.80
N SER A 184 14.16 -13.05 -4.97
CA SER A 184 13.42 -14.29 -5.31
C SER A 184 13.70 -15.48 -4.36
N SER A 185 14.68 -15.38 -3.46
CA SER A 185 14.94 -16.34 -2.39
C SER A 185 14.86 -15.61 -1.05
N TYR A 186 13.71 -15.79 -0.37
CA TYR A 186 13.40 -15.51 1.04
C TYR A 186 13.94 -14.20 1.66
N LEU A 187 13.00 -13.38 2.16
CA LEU A 187 13.17 -12.06 2.80
C LEU A 187 13.39 -10.88 1.84
N GLY A 188 12.38 -10.00 1.79
CA GLY A 188 12.60 -8.62 1.36
C GLY A 188 13.51 -7.92 2.35
N VAL A 189 14.55 -7.26 1.86
CA VAL A 189 15.39 -6.39 2.70
C VAL A 189 14.61 -5.10 2.92
N ASP A 190 14.17 -4.89 4.15
CA ASP A 190 13.61 -3.62 4.60
C ASP A 190 14.76 -2.65 4.81
N LEU A 191 15.07 -1.83 3.80
CA LEU A 191 15.95 -0.68 3.97
C LEU A 191 15.17 0.38 4.76
N LYS A 192 15.03 0.16 6.07
CA LYS A 192 14.52 1.15 7.00
C LYS A 192 15.58 2.22 7.19
N SER A 193 15.44 3.37 6.54
CA SER A 193 15.92 4.60 7.18
C SER A 193 15.02 4.84 8.39
N LYS A 194 15.57 4.64 9.60
CA LYS A 194 14.87 5.01 10.83
C LYS A 194 14.85 6.54 10.89
N CYS A 195 13.74 7.17 10.49
CA CYS A 195 13.51 8.55 10.84
C CYS A 195 12.45 8.63 11.93
N ASN A 196 12.83 9.16 13.10
CA ASN A 196 11.91 9.43 14.19
C ASN A 196 11.00 10.62 13.82
N LYS A 197 9.74 10.55 14.22
CA LYS A 197 8.75 11.63 14.09
C LYS A 197 9.12 12.77 15.04
N TYR A 198 10.06 13.62 14.65
CA TYR A 198 10.48 14.76 15.46
C TYR A 198 9.52 15.94 15.25
N LYS A 199 8.54 16.09 16.16
CA LYS A 199 7.82 17.35 16.38
C LYS A 199 8.63 18.16 17.39
N TYR A 200 9.55 19.04 16.95
CA TYR A 200 10.37 19.84 17.86
C TYR A 200 10.40 21.31 17.43
N ALA A 201 10.20 22.18 18.42
CA ALA A 201 10.56 23.59 18.37
C ALA A 201 12.05 23.69 18.02
N ALA A 202 12.38 24.25 16.85
CA ALA A 202 13.75 24.26 16.32
C ALA A 202 14.38 25.65 16.40
N THR A 203 15.64 25.71 16.85
CA THR A 203 16.54 26.87 16.82
C THR A 203 17.36 26.95 15.51
N ALA A 204 17.13 26.05 14.57
CA ALA A 204 17.68 26.02 13.21
C ALA A 204 16.56 25.65 12.19
N LYS A 205 16.81 25.79 10.88
CA LYS A 205 15.83 25.50 9.82
C LYS A 205 15.19 24.12 10.07
N PRO A 206 13.88 24.04 10.41
CA PRO A 206 13.25 22.83 10.93
C PRO A 206 13.04 21.74 9.87
N ILE A 207 13.19 22.09 8.59
CA ILE A 207 13.03 21.22 7.43
C ILE A 207 14.34 21.34 6.65
N MET A 208 15.07 20.23 6.51
CA MET A 208 16.34 20.19 5.78
C MET A 208 16.12 19.56 4.42
N ALA A 209 16.55 20.22 3.35
CA ALA A 209 16.57 19.65 2.00
C ALA A 209 17.76 18.70 1.76
N GLU A 210 18.58 18.43 2.80
CA GLU A 210 19.74 17.54 2.68
C GLU A 210 19.27 16.08 2.59
N PRO A 211 19.66 15.35 1.53
CA PRO A 211 19.19 13.99 1.33
C PRO A 211 19.85 13.00 2.28
N GLU A 212 19.07 12.06 2.82
CA GLU A 212 19.62 10.87 3.47
C GLU A 212 20.05 9.86 2.40
N ILE A 213 21.35 9.51 2.39
CA ILE A 213 21.92 8.54 1.46
C ILE A 213 22.44 7.34 2.26
N PRO A 214 21.61 6.28 2.47
CA PRO A 214 22.12 4.99 2.91
C PRO A 214 23.09 4.50 1.83
N GLY A 215 24.22 3.90 2.23
CA GLY A 215 25.33 3.57 1.32
C GLY A 215 24.95 2.74 0.08
N SER A 216 25.91 2.48 -0.81
CA SER A 216 25.64 1.76 -2.05
C SER A 216 25.21 0.30 -1.82
N HIS A 217 24.24 -0.18 -2.61
CA HIS A 217 23.81 -1.58 -2.62
C HIS A 217 24.22 -2.23 -3.94
N SER A 218 25.08 -3.26 -3.91
CA SER A 218 25.37 -4.02 -5.13
C SER A 218 24.12 -4.81 -5.56
N LEU A 219 23.80 -4.74 -6.84
CA LEU A 219 22.72 -5.49 -7.48
C LEU A 219 23.23 -6.82 -8.10
N ASP A 220 24.48 -7.20 -7.82
CA ASP A 220 25.05 -8.47 -8.28
C ASP A 220 24.25 -9.64 -7.68
N ASN A 221 23.78 -10.55 -8.54
CA ASN A 221 22.99 -11.72 -8.16
C ASN A 221 21.66 -11.39 -7.43
N VAL A 222 21.16 -10.16 -7.59
CA VAL A 222 19.83 -9.78 -7.13
C VAL A 222 18.83 -10.05 -8.25
N THR A 223 17.75 -10.74 -7.91
CA THR A 223 16.58 -10.97 -8.78
C THR A 223 15.34 -10.47 -8.06
N GLY A 224 14.69 -9.46 -8.61
CA GLY A 224 13.66 -8.69 -7.91
C GLY A 224 13.09 -7.52 -8.68
N PHE A 225 12.46 -6.62 -7.94
CA PHE A 225 12.06 -5.31 -8.43
C PHE A 225 12.27 -4.27 -7.33
N LEU A 226 12.39 -3.02 -7.76
CA LEU A 226 12.56 -1.81 -6.99
C LEU A 226 11.26 -1.00 -7.08
N LEU A 227 10.77 -0.52 -5.94
CA LEU A 227 9.56 0.30 -5.87
C LEU A 227 9.89 1.70 -5.33
N LEU A 228 9.49 2.73 -6.07
CA LEU A 228 9.38 4.10 -5.56
C LEU A 228 7.91 4.48 -5.57
N MET A 229 7.41 5.11 -4.50
CA MET A 229 6.00 5.46 -4.39
C MET A 229 5.80 6.78 -3.66
N SER A 230 4.75 7.51 -4.01
CA SER A 230 4.38 8.74 -3.31
C SER A 230 3.65 8.46 -2.00
N GLU A 231 3.61 9.46 -1.13
CA GLU A 231 2.96 9.36 0.17
C GLU A 231 1.46 9.06 0.05
N GLY A 232 0.79 9.62 -0.96
CA GLY A 232 -0.65 9.42 -1.17
C GLY A 232 -1.03 7.96 -1.43
N LEU A 233 -0.18 7.19 -2.11
CA LEU A 233 -0.42 5.75 -2.33
C LEU A 233 -0.36 4.97 -1.01
N ILE A 234 0.67 5.23 -0.20
CA ILE A 234 0.87 4.57 1.09
C ILE A 234 -0.25 4.96 2.05
N ASN A 235 -0.52 6.26 2.17
CA ASN A 235 -1.54 6.80 3.07
C ASN A 235 -2.94 6.28 2.73
N ALA A 236 -3.29 6.17 1.45
CA ALA A 236 -4.58 5.60 1.05
C ALA A 236 -4.71 4.13 1.50
N LEU A 237 -3.67 3.31 1.32
CA LEU A 237 -3.73 1.91 1.75
C LEU A 237 -3.70 1.79 3.28
N GLU A 238 -2.93 2.62 3.97
CA GLU A 238 -2.90 2.70 5.43
C GLU A 238 -4.25 3.13 6.01
N SER A 239 -4.93 4.07 5.38
CA SER A 239 -6.29 4.49 5.76
C SER A 239 -7.29 3.35 5.55
N ALA A 240 -7.16 2.57 4.48
CA ALA A 240 -8.06 1.45 4.17
C ALA A 240 -7.87 0.24 5.11
N HIS A 241 -6.64 -0.25 5.28
CA HIS A 241 -6.35 -1.52 5.97
C HIS A 241 -5.67 -1.37 7.34
N GLY A 242 -5.15 -0.19 7.66
CA GLY A 242 -4.36 0.06 8.85
C GLY A 242 -2.86 0.16 8.55
N PRO A 243 -2.06 0.67 9.51
CA PRO A 243 -0.63 0.92 9.29
C PRO A 243 0.22 -0.35 9.30
N GLU A 244 -0.35 -1.50 9.63
CA GLU A 244 0.37 -2.77 9.74
C GLU A 244 0.48 -3.43 8.35
N GLN A 245 1.70 -3.75 7.92
CA GLN A 245 2.01 -4.55 6.71
C GLN A 245 1.70 -3.94 5.33
N VAL A 246 1.36 -2.65 5.23
CA VAL A 246 1.10 -1.97 3.93
C VAL A 246 2.16 -2.24 2.87
N ASN A 247 3.43 -2.20 3.25
CA ASN A 247 4.55 -2.44 2.34
C ASN A 247 4.56 -3.88 1.79
N GLN A 248 4.25 -4.86 2.64
CA GLN A 248 4.15 -6.27 2.22
C GLN A 248 2.95 -6.47 1.29
N GLU A 249 1.85 -5.77 1.56
CA GLU A 249 0.66 -5.79 0.72
C GLU A 249 0.94 -5.21 -0.68
N ILE A 250 1.60 -4.05 -0.77
CA ILE A 250 1.99 -3.45 -2.07
C ILE A 250 2.90 -4.39 -2.84
N VAL A 251 3.91 -4.99 -2.19
CA VAL A 251 4.80 -5.96 -2.84
C VAL A 251 4.04 -7.18 -3.33
N ALA A 252 3.10 -7.70 -2.53
CA ALA A 252 2.27 -8.83 -2.93
C ALA A 252 1.37 -8.48 -4.13
N MET A 253 0.79 -7.27 -4.15
CA MET A 253 0.02 -6.77 -5.29
C MET A 253 0.88 -6.65 -6.55
N VAL A 254 2.07 -6.05 -6.46
CA VAL A 254 3.00 -5.91 -7.59
C VAL A 254 3.45 -7.28 -8.10
N ALA A 255 3.82 -8.21 -7.20
CA ALA A 255 4.25 -9.55 -7.57
C ALA A 255 3.13 -10.33 -8.30
N ALA A 256 1.88 -10.19 -7.83
CA ALA A 256 0.72 -10.81 -8.47
C ALA A 256 0.45 -10.23 -9.87
N GLU A 257 0.54 -8.90 -10.03
CA GLU A 257 0.33 -8.24 -11.33
C GLU A 257 1.48 -8.51 -12.31
N LEU A 258 2.74 -8.57 -11.83
CA LEU A 258 3.91 -8.94 -12.65
C LEU A 258 3.80 -10.33 -13.27
N ALA A 259 3.08 -11.25 -12.62
CA ALA A 259 2.84 -12.60 -13.12
C ALA A 259 1.77 -12.65 -14.23
N GLN A 260 0.91 -11.63 -14.33
CA GLN A 260 -0.24 -11.61 -15.25
C GLN A 260 -0.02 -10.68 -16.45
N GLN A 261 0.63 -9.54 -16.25
CA GLN A 261 0.70 -8.45 -17.22
C GLN A 261 1.95 -8.53 -18.12
N SER A 262 1.81 -8.06 -19.36
CA SER A 262 2.89 -8.04 -20.35
C SER A 262 3.78 -6.78 -20.28
N SER A 263 3.30 -5.67 -19.73
CA SER A 263 4.01 -4.37 -19.61
C SER A 263 4.16 -3.97 -18.13
N LEU A 264 5.26 -3.28 -17.78
CA LEU A 264 5.46 -2.78 -16.41
C LEU A 264 4.53 -1.61 -16.08
N GLU A 265 4.21 -0.77 -17.07
CA GLU A 265 3.25 0.32 -16.93
C GLU A 265 1.87 -0.23 -16.57
N ALA A 266 1.44 -1.30 -17.25
CA ALA A 266 0.17 -1.96 -16.92
C ALA A 266 0.18 -2.53 -15.50
N VAL A 267 1.29 -3.12 -15.04
CA VAL A 267 1.45 -3.59 -13.65
C VAL A 267 1.28 -2.43 -12.68
N ALA A 268 2.06 -1.36 -12.86
CA ALA A 268 2.07 -0.23 -11.95
C ALA A 268 0.69 0.45 -11.88
N GLN A 269 0.05 0.66 -13.04
CA GLN A 269 -1.28 1.27 -13.09
C GLN A 269 -2.35 0.37 -12.45
N SER A 270 -2.30 -0.95 -12.66
CA SER A 270 -3.24 -1.89 -12.05
C SER A 270 -3.14 -1.89 -10.53
N VAL A 271 -1.92 -1.79 -9.96
CA VAL A 271 -1.72 -1.70 -8.51
C VAL A 271 -2.29 -0.39 -7.97
N VAL A 272 -2.02 0.74 -8.60
CA VAL A 272 -2.58 2.04 -8.19
C VAL A 272 -4.11 2.03 -8.25
N GLU A 273 -4.71 1.54 -9.33
CA GLU A 273 -6.17 1.45 -9.46
C GLU A 273 -6.78 0.46 -8.47
N ARG A 274 -6.04 -0.59 -8.07
CA ARG A 274 -6.47 -1.52 -7.03
C ARG A 274 -6.49 -0.85 -5.65
N VAL A 275 -5.45 -0.08 -5.29
CA VAL A 275 -5.41 0.67 -4.03
C VAL A 275 -6.52 1.72 -3.98
N LYS A 276 -6.71 2.48 -5.07
CA LYS A 276 -7.80 3.44 -5.20
C LYS A 276 -9.17 2.80 -5.01
N ARG A 277 -9.42 1.64 -5.62
CA ARG A 277 -10.67 0.88 -5.42
C ARG A 277 -10.85 0.40 -3.99
N LEU A 278 -9.81 -0.17 -3.38
CA LEU A 278 -9.85 -0.59 -1.97
C LEU A 278 -10.21 0.58 -1.05
N HIS A 279 -9.58 1.73 -1.25
CA HIS A 279 -9.85 2.94 -0.49
C HIS A 279 -11.31 3.43 -0.66
N HIS A 280 -11.81 3.44 -1.91
CA HIS A 280 -13.20 3.79 -2.22
C HIS A 280 -14.21 2.81 -1.64
N ASP A 281 -13.96 1.50 -1.73
CA ASP A 281 -14.83 0.46 -1.19
C ASP A 281 -14.93 0.57 0.34
N VAL A 282 -13.82 0.88 1.02
CA VAL A 282 -13.82 1.11 2.48
C VAL A 282 -14.66 2.34 2.84
N PHE A 283 -14.53 3.44 2.09
CA PHE A 283 -15.38 4.62 2.27
C PHE A 283 -16.86 4.28 2.07
N ALA A 284 -17.20 3.65 0.94
CA ALA A 284 -18.57 3.27 0.59
C ALA A 284 -19.18 2.25 1.57
N SER A 285 -18.36 1.41 2.22
CA SER A 285 -18.82 0.42 3.20
C SER A 285 -19.37 1.04 4.49
N GLY A 286 -19.04 2.30 4.79
CA GLY A 286 -19.46 3.00 6.02
C GLY A 286 -18.95 2.35 7.32
N ARG A 287 -17.96 1.46 7.24
CA ARG A 287 -17.40 0.73 8.39
C ARG A 287 -16.48 1.63 9.22
N GLN A 288 -15.93 1.08 10.32
CA GLN A 288 -15.06 1.78 11.28
C GLN A 288 -13.93 2.61 10.65
N ARG A 289 -13.40 2.21 9.48
CA ARG A 289 -12.32 2.91 8.78
C ARG A 289 -12.76 3.90 7.69
N ALA A 290 -14.05 3.95 7.36
CA ALA A 290 -14.59 4.86 6.34
C ALA A 290 -14.32 6.33 6.67
N ALA A 291 -14.26 6.69 7.95
CA ALA A 291 -13.94 8.03 8.42
C ALA A 291 -12.53 8.52 8.01
N TYR A 292 -11.59 7.59 7.78
CA TYR A 292 -10.23 7.91 7.32
C TYR A 292 -10.10 7.90 5.80
N CYS A 293 -11.17 7.54 5.08
CA CYS A 293 -11.15 7.35 3.63
C CYS A 293 -12.02 8.38 2.91
N SER A 294 -12.23 9.59 3.47
CA SER A 294 -13.05 10.64 2.83
C SER A 294 -12.44 11.19 1.53
N GLY A 295 -11.14 11.02 1.36
CA GLY A 295 -10.40 11.35 0.16
C GLY A 295 -8.99 10.81 0.24
N HIS A 296 -8.28 10.84 -0.88
CA HIS A 296 -6.87 10.50 -0.97
C HIS A 296 -6.13 11.54 -1.81
N GLU A 297 -4.84 11.67 -1.53
CA GLU A 297 -3.91 12.50 -2.29
C GLU A 297 -3.52 11.84 -3.63
N ASP A 298 -2.67 12.52 -4.40
CA ASP A 298 -2.09 11.98 -5.62
C ASP A 298 -1.32 10.68 -5.31
N MET A 299 -1.45 9.70 -6.20
CA MET A 299 -0.78 8.40 -6.08
C MET A 299 0.16 8.22 -7.25
N THR A 300 1.40 7.87 -6.95
CA THR A 300 2.42 7.51 -7.95
C THR A 300 3.14 6.25 -7.49
N LEU A 301 3.30 5.29 -8.41
CA LEU A 301 4.06 4.06 -8.21
C LEU A 301 4.99 3.83 -9.40
N LEU A 302 6.30 3.81 -9.15
CA LEU A 302 7.33 3.44 -10.12
C LEU A 302 7.90 2.06 -9.76
N ILE A 303 7.89 1.17 -10.74
CA ILE A 303 8.38 -0.20 -10.63
C ILE A 303 9.58 -0.37 -11.56
N ARG A 304 10.75 -0.74 -11.04
CA ARG A 304 11.95 -1.06 -11.83
C ARG A 304 12.36 -2.51 -11.58
N THR A 305 12.27 -3.36 -12.59
CA THR A 305 12.67 -4.78 -12.44
C THR A 305 14.19 -4.94 -12.46
N ILE A 306 14.73 -5.87 -11.68
CA ILE A 306 16.16 -6.18 -11.58
C ILE A 306 16.29 -7.69 -11.77
N ASN A 307 16.72 -8.14 -12.96
CA ASN A 307 16.83 -9.57 -13.30
C ASN A 307 15.57 -10.39 -12.98
N TYR A 308 14.38 -9.78 -13.06
CA TYR A 308 13.13 -10.47 -12.74
C TYR A 308 12.70 -11.35 -13.92
N PRO A 309 12.57 -12.69 -13.73
CA PRO A 309 12.13 -13.56 -14.80
C PRO A 309 10.67 -13.24 -15.15
N ARG A 310 10.45 -12.69 -16.34
CA ARG A 310 9.11 -12.61 -16.92
C ARG A 310 8.72 -14.04 -17.29
N LEU A 311 7.78 -14.62 -16.56
CA LEU A 311 7.12 -15.85 -17.02
C LEU A 311 6.38 -15.50 -18.31
N LYS A 312 6.93 -15.92 -19.46
CA LYS A 312 6.08 -16.06 -20.64
C LYS A 312 5.00 -17.07 -20.25
N PRO A 313 3.72 -16.84 -20.61
CA PRO A 313 2.69 -17.85 -20.43
C PRO A 313 3.04 -19.04 -21.33
N THR A 314 3.88 -19.95 -20.84
CA THR A 314 3.92 -21.31 -21.34
C THR A 314 2.55 -21.87 -21.04
N SER A 315 1.82 -22.18 -22.09
CA SER A 315 0.64 -23.03 -22.08
C SER A 315 1.02 -24.43 -21.56
N ALA A 316 1.41 -24.53 -20.30
CA ALA A 316 1.42 -25.78 -19.58
C ALA A 316 -0.05 -26.06 -19.30
N LEU A 317 -0.70 -26.77 -20.23
CA LEU A 317 -1.90 -27.54 -19.96
C LEU A 317 -1.74 -28.18 -18.58
N LEU A 318 -2.49 -27.71 -17.59
CA LEU A 318 -2.76 -28.48 -16.38
C LEU A 318 -3.73 -29.62 -16.75
N SER A 319 -3.31 -30.49 -17.67
CA SER A 319 -3.92 -31.79 -17.92
C SER A 319 -3.28 -32.82 -16.98
N GLY A 320 -3.36 -32.53 -15.69
CA GLY A 320 -2.99 -33.42 -14.62
C GLY A 320 -3.92 -33.11 -13.47
N GLY A 321 -5.04 -33.85 -13.40
CA GLY A 321 -5.98 -33.71 -12.29
C GLY A 321 -5.21 -33.79 -10.98
N ARG A 322 -5.36 -32.78 -10.12
CA ARG A 322 -4.75 -32.81 -8.79
C ARG A 322 -5.27 -34.04 -8.06
N ILE A 323 -4.39 -34.99 -7.81
CA ILE A 323 -4.66 -36.13 -6.94
C ILE A 323 -4.59 -35.61 -5.51
N TYR A 324 -5.73 -35.56 -4.83
CA TYR A 324 -5.80 -35.28 -3.39
C TYR A 324 -5.81 -36.63 -2.66
N PRO A 325 -4.67 -37.07 -2.08
CA PRO A 325 -4.67 -38.31 -1.31
C PRO A 325 -5.61 -38.15 -0.13
N VAL A 326 -6.38 -39.20 0.16
CA VAL A 326 -7.22 -39.24 1.36
C VAL A 326 -6.33 -39.22 2.61
N SER A 327 -6.68 -38.42 3.61
CA SER A 327 -5.92 -38.33 4.87
C SER A 327 -5.88 -39.65 5.64
N VAL A 328 -6.86 -40.52 5.39
CA VAL A 328 -6.92 -41.89 5.92
C VAL A 328 -7.27 -42.83 4.76
N PRO A 329 -6.33 -43.67 4.30
CA PRO A 329 -6.61 -44.69 3.29
C PRO A 329 -7.68 -45.66 3.77
N TYR A 330 -8.62 -46.02 2.90
CA TYR A 330 -9.62 -47.03 3.22
C TYR A 330 -8.95 -48.39 3.41
N SER A 331 -9.22 -49.05 4.54
CA SER A 331 -8.76 -50.40 4.84
C SER A 331 -9.96 -51.34 4.94
N ASN A 332 -10.01 -52.38 4.10
CA ASN A 332 -11.09 -53.36 4.11
C ASN A 332 -10.70 -54.57 4.98
N SER A 333 -10.82 -54.44 6.30
CA SER A 333 -10.64 -55.56 7.23
C SER A 333 -11.99 -56.21 7.56
N GLN A 334 -12.44 -57.17 6.75
CA GLN A 334 -13.54 -58.08 7.13
C GLN A 334 -13.03 -59.12 8.14
N SER A 335 -12.95 -58.73 9.41
CA SER A 335 -12.87 -59.67 10.53
C SER A 335 -14.24 -59.73 11.20
N THR A 336 -14.88 -60.89 11.08
CA THR A 336 -16.16 -61.24 11.67
C THR A 336 -16.04 -61.40 13.18
N SER A 337 -16.03 -60.29 13.91
CA SER A 337 -16.31 -60.28 15.36
C SER A 337 -16.80 -58.89 15.74
N LYS A 338 -18.05 -58.84 16.23
CA LYS A 338 -18.75 -57.62 16.66
C LYS A 338 -17.89 -56.79 17.61
N THR A 339 -17.17 -55.81 17.07
CA THR A 339 -16.49 -54.77 17.84
C THR A 339 -17.05 -53.44 17.36
N SER A 340 -17.83 -52.80 18.22
CA SER A 340 -18.34 -51.46 17.99
C SER A 340 -17.16 -50.49 17.91
N VAL A 341 -16.91 -49.94 16.73
CA VAL A 341 -15.90 -48.88 16.56
C VAL A 341 -16.42 -47.63 17.29
N THR A 342 -15.67 -47.13 18.27
CA THR A 342 -16.00 -45.88 18.97
C THR A 342 -15.28 -44.73 18.25
N LEU A 343 -16.04 -43.80 17.68
CA LEU A 343 -15.51 -42.57 17.07
C LEU A 343 -15.35 -41.51 18.17
N SER A 344 -14.21 -40.83 18.21
CA SER A 344 -14.01 -39.67 19.08
C SER A 344 -13.31 -38.55 18.32
N LEU A 345 -13.77 -37.32 18.54
CA LEU A 345 -13.15 -36.10 18.03
C LEU A 345 -12.73 -35.28 19.25
N VAL A 346 -11.45 -34.94 19.33
CA VAL A 346 -10.94 -34.12 20.44
C VAL A 346 -11.28 -32.66 20.13
N MET A 347 -12.13 -32.08 20.98
CA MET A 347 -12.36 -30.63 20.95
C MET A 347 -11.25 -29.96 21.76
N PRO A 348 -10.53 -28.96 21.21
CA PRO A 348 -9.60 -28.19 22.02
C PRO A 348 -10.39 -27.52 23.14
N SER A 349 -9.96 -27.71 24.40
CA SER A 349 -10.59 -27.04 25.53
C SER A 349 -10.47 -25.54 25.32
N GLN A 350 -11.62 -24.84 25.17
CA GLN A 350 -11.65 -23.39 25.28
C GLN A 350 -11.23 -23.04 26.71
N GLY A 351 -9.94 -22.76 26.88
CA GLY A 351 -9.44 -22.10 28.07
C GLY A 351 -10.25 -20.82 28.25
N THR A 352 -10.77 -20.64 29.45
CA THR A 352 -11.44 -19.44 29.92
C THR A 352 -10.68 -18.20 29.44
N LEU A 353 -11.35 -17.35 28.65
CA LEU A 353 -10.85 -16.04 28.27
C LEU A 353 -10.56 -15.24 29.55
N THR A 354 -9.30 -15.22 29.98
CA THR A 354 -8.82 -14.32 31.01
C THR A 354 -8.17 -13.14 30.31
N ASN A 355 -8.72 -11.97 30.59
CA ASN A 355 -8.27 -10.67 30.13
C ASN A 355 -6.83 -10.45 30.63
N GLY A 356 -5.84 -10.45 29.73
CA GLY A 356 -4.43 -10.36 30.09
C GLY A 356 -3.58 -9.89 28.92
N THR A 357 -2.89 -8.77 29.13
CA THR A 357 -2.13 -7.94 28.20
C THR A 357 -1.02 -8.68 27.45
N ASN A 358 -0.95 -8.52 26.13
CA ASN A 358 0.11 -9.07 25.29
C ASN A 358 1.42 -8.28 25.44
N THR A 359 2.48 -8.92 25.95
CA THR A 359 3.87 -8.54 25.68
C THR A 359 4.77 -9.78 25.58
N ALA A 360 5.51 -9.83 24.46
CA ALA A 360 6.76 -10.53 24.21
C ALA A 360 6.76 -12.07 24.06
N SER A 361 7.07 -12.49 22.83
CA SER A 361 7.52 -13.81 22.41
C SER A 361 9.00 -14.02 22.70
N THR A 362 9.35 -15.15 23.31
CA THR A 362 10.68 -15.79 23.17
C THR A 362 10.47 -17.30 23.02
N LEU A 363 10.96 -17.83 21.90
CA LEU A 363 11.14 -19.24 21.61
C LEU A 363 12.09 -19.87 22.63
N GLU A 364 11.78 -21.06 23.12
CA GLU A 364 12.77 -22.14 23.28
C GLU A 364 12.11 -23.50 23.02
N GLU A 365 12.91 -24.34 22.37
CA GLU A 365 12.64 -25.61 21.74
C GLU A 365 12.81 -26.75 22.76
N GLY A 366 11.85 -27.67 22.83
CA GLY A 366 11.99 -28.87 23.66
C GLY A 366 10.78 -29.80 23.60
N THR A 367 10.99 -31.04 23.18
CA THR A 367 10.05 -32.18 23.28
C THR A 367 10.93 -33.44 23.39
N PRO A 368 10.55 -34.57 24.04
CA PRO A 368 9.35 -34.89 24.85
C PRO A 368 9.65 -35.53 26.23
N THR A 369 8.64 -35.67 27.09
CA THR A 369 8.43 -36.92 27.87
C THR A 369 6.95 -37.06 28.29
N PRO A 370 6.39 -38.29 28.29
CA PRO A 370 4.96 -38.51 28.51
C PRO A 370 4.63 -38.65 30.00
N GLY A 371 3.94 -37.64 30.54
CA GLY A 371 3.35 -37.65 31.88
C GLY A 371 1.83 -37.66 31.80
N SER A 372 1.24 -38.61 32.51
CA SER A 372 -0.16 -39.03 32.50
C SER A 372 -1.21 -37.99 32.93
N GLN A 373 -2.42 -38.21 32.40
CA GLN A 373 -3.76 -37.78 32.87
C GLN A 373 -4.36 -36.52 32.22
N SER A 374 -5.27 -36.75 31.27
CA SER A 374 -6.29 -35.79 30.82
C SER A 374 -7.68 -36.33 31.18
N PRO A 375 -8.61 -35.51 31.71
CA PRO A 375 -9.96 -35.96 32.00
C PRO A 375 -10.72 -36.20 30.69
N THR A 376 -11.17 -37.44 30.48
CA THR A 376 -11.95 -37.85 29.31
C THR A 376 -13.44 -37.70 29.63
N ALA A 377 -14.13 -36.78 28.98
CA ALA A 377 -15.59 -36.79 28.92
C ALA A 377 -16.03 -37.52 27.63
N THR A 378 -16.30 -38.82 27.75
CA THR A 378 -16.76 -39.66 26.63
C THR A 378 -18.26 -39.47 26.42
N LEU A 379 -18.67 -38.87 25.30
CA LEU A 379 -20.05 -38.97 24.82
C LEU A 379 -20.16 -40.19 23.90
N GLN A 380 -20.79 -41.25 24.38
CA GLN A 380 -21.10 -42.45 23.60
C GLN A 380 -22.34 -42.20 22.72
N SER A 381 -22.21 -42.42 21.41
CA SER A 381 -23.34 -42.44 20.48
C SER A 381 -23.48 -43.85 19.87
N THR A 382 -24.70 -44.40 19.91
CA THR A 382 -25.01 -45.76 19.48
C THR A 382 -25.34 -45.79 17.99
N ASN A 383 -24.68 -46.70 17.27
CA ASN A 383 -24.85 -47.12 15.86
C ASN A 383 -26.14 -46.70 15.13
N THR A 384 -25.98 -46.08 13.95
CA THR A 384 -26.93 -46.23 12.83
C THR A 384 -26.18 -46.57 11.54
N GLN A 385 -26.54 -47.70 10.94
CA GLN A 385 -26.00 -48.20 9.67
C GLN A 385 -26.37 -47.26 8.52
N THR A 386 -25.43 -47.00 7.60
CA THR A 386 -25.73 -46.48 6.26
C THR A 386 -25.03 -47.35 5.23
N GLN A 387 -25.83 -47.97 4.35
CA GLN A 387 -25.34 -48.72 3.20
C GLN A 387 -24.94 -47.75 2.10
N SER A 388 -23.75 -47.98 1.54
CA SER A 388 -23.25 -47.30 0.36
C SER A 388 -23.86 -47.93 -0.89
N SER A 389 -24.47 -47.12 -1.75
CA SER A 389 -24.54 -47.45 -3.18
C SER A 389 -24.28 -46.19 -4.00
N SER A 390 -23.28 -46.30 -4.85
CA SER A 390 -22.90 -45.33 -5.86
C SER A 390 -23.74 -45.56 -7.11
N SER A 391 -24.44 -44.54 -7.61
CA SER A 391 -24.88 -44.45 -9.01
C SER A 391 -25.22 -43.01 -9.37
N SER A 392 -24.87 -42.67 -10.60
CA SER A 392 -24.90 -41.38 -11.27
C SER A 392 -26.29 -40.79 -11.53
N SER A 393 -26.32 -39.46 -11.67
CA SER A 393 -27.23 -38.65 -12.52
C SER A 393 -28.72 -38.63 -12.16
N GLY A 394 -29.27 -37.42 -12.06
CA GLY A 394 -30.70 -37.20 -12.24
C GLY A 394 -31.32 -36.21 -11.26
N ASP A 395 -32.00 -35.24 -11.84
CA ASP A 395 -32.84 -34.19 -11.28
C ASP A 395 -33.96 -34.70 -10.34
N GLY A 396 -34.52 -33.81 -9.51
CA GLY A 396 -35.84 -34.00 -8.89
C GLY A 396 -35.87 -34.30 -7.39
N SER A 397 -36.30 -33.28 -6.64
CA SER A 397 -37.15 -33.30 -5.42
C SER A 397 -37.46 -34.69 -4.82
N LEU A 398 -37.23 -34.85 -3.50
CA LEU A 398 -38.10 -35.55 -2.52
C LEU A 398 -37.31 -35.90 -1.23
N PHE A 399 -37.31 -35.00 -0.22
CA PHE A 399 -37.18 -35.43 1.18
C PHE A 399 -38.13 -34.63 2.06
N ARG A 400 -39.35 -35.16 2.13
CA ARG A 400 -40.30 -34.96 3.23
C ARG A 400 -39.99 -36.03 4.29
N GLN A 401 -40.10 -35.63 5.55
CA GLN A 401 -40.24 -36.43 6.79
C GLN A 401 -38.97 -36.97 7.48
N ARG A 402 -38.51 -36.18 8.47
CA ARG A 402 -38.32 -36.67 9.84
C ARG A 402 -39.04 -35.73 10.81
N GLY A 403 -40.02 -36.24 11.55
CA GLY A 403 -40.55 -35.59 12.76
C GLY A 403 -39.59 -35.81 13.95
N SER A 404 -39.67 -35.15 15.09
CA SER A 404 -40.64 -34.18 15.61
C SER A 404 -39.93 -33.48 16.77
N GLN A 405 -39.45 -32.24 16.59
CA GLN A 405 -39.21 -31.20 17.62
C GLN A 405 -38.79 -29.88 16.92
N ALA A 406 -39.39 -29.56 15.78
CA ALA A 406 -39.27 -28.23 15.18
C ALA A 406 -40.49 -27.41 15.63
N ALA A 407 -40.23 -26.25 16.23
CA ALA A 407 -41.28 -25.29 16.54
C ALA A 407 -42.05 -24.96 15.24
N GLN A 408 -43.39 -25.10 15.28
CA GLN A 408 -44.24 -24.76 14.13
C GLN A 408 -44.10 -23.24 13.86
N PRO A 409 -43.95 -22.81 12.59
CA PRO A 409 -43.99 -21.40 12.24
C PRO A 409 -45.34 -20.78 12.64
N ASP A 410 -45.35 -19.50 12.98
CA ASP A 410 -46.59 -18.74 13.22
C ASP A 410 -47.41 -18.56 11.92
N GLU A 411 -48.63 -18.00 12.02
CA GLU A 411 -49.53 -17.80 10.87
C GLU A 411 -48.95 -16.87 9.78
N THR A 412 -47.81 -16.22 10.03
CA THR A 412 -47.08 -15.41 9.03
C THR A 412 -45.89 -16.16 8.40
N GLY A 413 -45.72 -17.44 8.71
CA GLY A 413 -44.66 -18.29 8.18
C GLY A 413 -43.28 -18.02 8.80
N ARG A 414 -43.20 -17.26 9.90
CA ARG A 414 -41.94 -17.03 10.62
C ARG A 414 -41.78 -18.06 11.72
N VAL A 415 -40.58 -18.62 11.81
CA VAL A 415 -40.19 -19.45 12.95
C VAL A 415 -39.77 -18.49 14.07
N PRO A 416 -40.34 -18.59 15.28
CA PRO A 416 -39.97 -17.71 16.38
C PRO A 416 -38.46 -17.85 16.69
N PRO A 417 -37.77 -16.74 17.02
CA PRO A 417 -36.35 -16.78 17.31
C PRO A 417 -36.09 -17.73 18.48
N TYR A 418 -35.16 -18.65 18.29
CA TYR A 418 -34.78 -19.67 19.28
C TYR A 418 -34.11 -19.08 20.53
N VAL A 419 -33.79 -17.78 20.51
CA VAL A 419 -33.14 -17.04 21.60
C VAL A 419 -33.87 -15.73 21.83
N ASP A 420 -34.34 -15.50 23.06
CA ASP A 420 -35.03 -14.28 23.48
C ASP A 420 -34.03 -13.27 24.10
N PHE A 421 -33.89 -12.10 23.46
CA PHE A 421 -33.03 -11.01 23.93
C PHE A 421 -33.78 -9.99 24.80
N SER A 422 -35.04 -10.24 25.17
CA SER A 422 -35.85 -9.32 25.98
C SER A 422 -35.21 -8.99 27.34
N GLN A 423 -34.49 -9.94 27.94
CA GLN A 423 -33.72 -9.68 29.17
C GLN A 423 -32.54 -8.71 28.95
N PHE A 424 -31.88 -8.77 27.78
CA PHE A 424 -30.78 -7.86 27.45
C PHE A 424 -31.27 -6.41 27.29
N TYR A 425 -32.42 -6.22 26.66
CA TYR A 425 -33.01 -4.88 26.49
C TYR A 425 -33.55 -4.30 27.80
N ARG A 426 -34.05 -5.14 28.72
CA ARG A 426 -34.51 -4.70 30.05
C ARG A 426 -33.37 -4.14 30.91
N LEU A 427 -32.14 -4.65 30.73
CA LEU A 427 -30.93 -4.16 31.40
C LEU A 427 -30.39 -2.84 30.83
N LYS A 428 -30.65 -2.53 29.54
CA LYS A 428 -30.18 -1.28 28.91
C LYS A 428 -31.11 -0.09 29.10
N MET A 429 -32.35 -0.28 29.55
CA MET A 429 -33.31 0.82 29.79
C MET A 429 -33.37 1.30 31.25
N THR A 430 -32.52 0.80 32.16
CA THR A 430 -32.53 1.18 33.59
C THR A 430 -31.42 2.15 34.02
N THR A 431 -30.79 2.86 33.08
CA THR A 431 -29.89 3.98 33.40
C THR A 431 -30.56 5.31 33.00
N PRO A 432 -31.03 6.12 33.97
CA PRO A 432 -31.49 7.47 33.66
C PRO A 432 -30.29 8.35 33.28
N VAL A 433 -30.38 8.96 32.11
CA VAL A 433 -29.48 10.04 31.67
C VAL A 433 -29.81 11.26 32.54
N VAL A 434 -28.93 11.58 33.49
CA VAL A 434 -28.94 12.89 34.15
C VAL A 434 -28.14 13.82 33.26
N PHE A 435 -28.82 14.81 32.67
CA PHE A 435 -28.19 15.98 32.08
C PHE A 435 -27.84 16.96 33.21
N GLU A 436 -26.56 17.25 33.36
CA GLU A 436 -26.05 18.55 33.80
C GLU A 436 -24.97 19.01 32.82
#